data_AF-A0A7Y3LA54-F1
#
_entry.id   AF-A0A7Y3LA54-F1
#
_cell.length_a   1.000
_cell.length_b   1.000
_cell.length_c   1.000
_cell.angle_alpha   90.00
_cell.angle_beta   90.00
_cell.angle_gamma   90.00
#
_symmetry.space_group_name_H-M   'P 1'
#
loop_
_entity.id
_entity.type
_entity.pdbx_description
1 polymer ?
#
loop_
_entity_poly.entity_id
_entity_poly.type
_entity_poly.pdbx_seq_one_letter_code
_entity_poly.pdbx_strand_id
1 'polypeptide(L)'
;MIDAVAAGVNFLGEELDASYRELEQRVVDRTAELSKISDEFARQALHDALTGLPNRNLFWDRLSQRMALADRRTSYFAVMFVDLDRFKDVNDSLGHAIGDELLVEVARRIQRIL
;
A
#
# COMPACT_ATOMS: atom_id res chain seq x y z
N MET A 1 8.63 -2.55 61.02
CA MET A 1 9.76 -2.66 60.07
C MET A 1 9.40 -3.54 58.87
N ILE A 2 8.74 -4.70 59.08
CA ILE A 2 8.24 -5.58 58.01
C ILE A 2 7.16 -4.91 57.15
N ASP A 3 6.21 -4.17 57.75
CA ASP A 3 5.12 -3.51 57.00
C ASP A 3 5.59 -2.38 56.08
N ALA A 4 6.65 -1.67 56.45
CA ALA A 4 7.23 -0.61 55.62
C ALA A 4 7.93 -1.18 54.38
N VAL A 5 8.54 -2.35 54.51
CA VAL A 5 9.16 -3.08 53.39
C VAL A 5 8.08 -3.63 52.46
N ALA A 6 7.00 -4.21 53.00
CA ALA A 6 5.87 -4.70 52.21
C ALA A 6 5.16 -3.56 51.43
N ALA A 7 4.97 -2.40 52.06
CA ALA A 7 4.41 -1.22 51.40
C ALA A 7 5.32 -0.71 50.25
N GLY A 8 6.63 -0.71 50.46
CA GLY A 8 7.60 -0.32 49.43
C GLY A 8 7.63 -1.27 48.23
N VAL A 9 7.50 -2.58 48.46
CA VAL A 9 7.44 -3.59 47.39
C VAL A 9 6.15 -3.48 46.59
N ASN A 10 5.00 -3.28 47.25
CA ASN A 10 3.73 -3.08 46.55
C ASN A 10 3.74 -1.79 45.72
N PHE A 11 4.29 -0.70 46.26
CA PHE A 11 4.43 0.56 45.52
C PHE A 11 5.30 0.39 44.26
N LEU A 12 6.46 -0.29 44.37
CA LEU A 12 7.29 -0.61 43.22
C LEU A 12 6.55 -1.50 42.20
N GLY A 13 5.74 -2.45 42.67
CA GLY A 13 4.93 -3.31 41.81
C GLY A 13 3.89 -2.53 41.02
N GLU A 14 3.19 -1.59 41.65
CA GLU A 14 2.20 -0.72 40.99
C GLU A 14 2.86 0.23 39.98
N GLU A 15 4.01 0.82 40.32
CA GLU A 15 4.77 1.70 39.43
C GLU A 15 5.35 0.95 38.23
N LEU A 16 5.80 -0.29 38.45
CA LEU A 16 6.27 -1.19 37.41
C LEU A 16 5.14 -1.61 36.47
N ASP A 17 3.97 -1.98 37.00
CA ASP A 17 2.77 -2.32 36.22
C ASP A 17 2.29 -1.14 35.36
N ALA A 18 2.29 0.07 35.92
CA ALA A 18 1.97 1.28 35.18
C ALA A 18 2.96 1.51 34.02
N SER A 19 4.25 1.35 34.29
CA SER A 19 5.31 1.47 33.28
C SER A 19 5.21 0.40 32.19
N TYR A 20 4.89 -0.85 32.55
CA TYR A 20 4.66 -1.94 31.59
C TYR A 20 3.47 -1.65 30.68
N ARG A 21 2.34 -1.19 31.23
CA ARG A 21 1.16 -0.83 30.41
C ARG A 21 1.45 0.33 29.47
N GLU A 22 2.19 1.34 29.93
CA GLU A 22 2.59 2.45 29.08
C GLU A 22 3.50 1.98 27.93
N LEU A 23 4.46 1.08 28.23
CA LEU A 23 5.32 0.50 27.21
C LEU A 23 4.54 -0.35 26.21
N GLU A 24 3.62 -1.20 26.67
CA GLU A 24 2.74 -1.98 25.80
C GLU A 24 1.92 -1.08 24.88
N GLN A 25 1.34 0.00 25.40
CA GLN A 25 0.59 0.95 24.60
C GLN A 25 1.47 1.62 23.54
N ARG A 26 2.69 2.06 23.92
CA ARG A 26 3.65 2.64 22.98
C ARG A 26 4.05 1.65 21.88
N VAL A 27 4.22 0.37 22.20
CA VAL A 27 4.50 -0.67 21.21
C VAL A 27 3.34 -0.83 20.25
N VAL A 28 2.10 -0.94 20.75
CA VAL A 28 0.90 -1.05 19.92
C VAL A 28 0.77 0.15 18.97
N ASP A 29 0.90 1.36 19.49
CA ASP A 29 0.79 2.59 18.70
C ASP A 29 1.88 2.63 17.62
N ARG A 30 3.13 2.28 17.97
CA ARG A 30 4.24 2.29 17.03
C ARG A 30 4.12 1.20 15.98
N THR A 31 3.67 0.00 16.33
CA THR A 31 3.42 -1.08 15.37
C THR A 31 2.32 -0.69 14.39
N ALA A 32 1.23 -0.06 14.87
CA ALA A 32 0.16 0.42 14.01
C ALA A 32 0.65 1.52 13.03
N GLU A 33 1.48 2.45 13.51
CA GLU A 33 2.09 3.50 12.68
C GLU A 33 3.02 2.92 11.62
N LEU A 34 3.90 1.98 12.00
CA LEU A 34 4.80 1.29 11.08
C LEU A 34 4.03 0.50 10.01
N SER A 35 2.94 -0.18 10.38
CA SER A 35 2.09 -0.89 9.43
C SER A 35 1.51 0.06 8.38
N LYS A 36 0.97 1.22 8.80
CA LYS A 36 0.42 2.22 7.85
C LYS A 36 1.48 2.74 6.88
N ILE A 37 2.68 3.03 7.40
CA ILE A 37 3.81 3.47 6.57
C ILE A 37 4.20 2.38 5.58
N SER A 38 4.29 1.13 6.04
CA SER A 38 4.60 -0.02 5.19
C SER A 38 3.56 -0.22 4.09
N ASP A 39 2.27 -0.09 4.41
CA ASP A 39 1.18 -0.24 3.44
C ASP A 39 1.24 0.84 2.36
N GLU A 40 1.52 2.09 2.75
CA GLU A 40 1.69 3.19 1.81
C GLU A 40 2.94 3.00 0.93
N PHE A 41 4.05 2.54 1.51
CA PHE A 41 5.24 2.19 0.73
C PHE A 41 4.97 1.05 -0.26
N ALA A 42 4.26 0.02 0.17
CA ALA A 42 3.88 -1.09 -0.69
C ALA A 42 2.97 -0.61 -1.83
N ARG A 43 2.01 0.27 -1.55
CA ARG A 43 1.15 0.89 -2.56
C ARG A 43 1.97 1.68 -3.57
N GLN A 44 2.91 2.50 -3.12
CA GLN A 44 3.80 3.27 -3.99
C GLN A 44 4.73 2.38 -4.84
N ALA A 45 5.20 1.26 -4.29
CA ALA A 45 6.06 0.32 -5.00
C ALA A 45 5.31 -0.50 -6.07
N LEU A 46 4.00 -0.62 -5.96
CA LEU A 46 3.15 -1.45 -6.83
C LEU A 46 2.28 -0.66 -7.81
N HIS A 47 2.24 0.67 -7.68
CA HIS A 47 1.46 1.54 -8.55
C HIS A 47 2.37 2.49 -9.34
N ASP A 48 1.91 2.89 -10.52
CA ASP A 48 2.56 3.92 -11.32
C ASP A 48 2.32 5.30 -10.68
N ALA A 49 3.38 6.09 -10.53
CA ALA A 49 3.32 7.34 -9.77
C ALA A 49 2.50 8.44 -10.46
N LEU A 50 2.46 8.43 -11.79
CA LEU A 50 1.71 9.42 -12.57
C LEU A 50 0.22 9.07 -12.61
N THR A 51 -0.10 7.84 -12.98
CA THR A 51 -1.49 7.43 -13.28
C THR A 51 -2.22 6.78 -12.11
N GLY A 52 -1.48 6.28 -11.10
CA GLY A 52 -2.02 5.50 -9.99
C GLY A 52 -2.50 4.10 -10.38
N LEU A 53 -2.36 3.69 -11.64
CA LEU A 53 -2.69 2.33 -12.08
C LEU A 53 -1.69 1.31 -11.52
N PRO A 54 -2.05 0.01 -11.46
CA PRO A 54 -1.09 -1.05 -11.21
C PRO A 54 0.12 -0.92 -12.13
N ASN A 55 1.32 -0.88 -11.57
CA ASN A 55 2.52 -0.85 -12.37
C ASN A 55 2.79 -2.22 -13.00
N ARG A 56 3.84 -2.28 -13.83
CA ARG A 56 4.22 -3.51 -14.52
C ARG A 56 4.45 -4.69 -13.57
N ASN A 57 5.06 -4.46 -12.40
CA ASN A 57 5.32 -5.53 -11.44
C ASN A 57 4.02 -6.11 -10.88
N LEU A 58 3.10 -5.25 -10.44
CA LEU A 58 1.80 -5.70 -9.94
C LEU A 58 0.97 -6.38 -11.04
N PHE A 59 1.02 -5.88 -12.28
CA PHE A 59 0.38 -6.53 -13.42
C PHE A 59 0.87 -7.97 -13.62
N TRP A 60 2.18 -8.21 -13.63
CA TRP A 60 2.74 -9.55 -13.83
C TRP A 60 2.43 -10.51 -12.68
N ASP A 61 2.45 -10.02 -11.44
CA ASP A 61 2.03 -10.80 -10.28
C ASP A 61 0.56 -11.25 -10.41
N ARG A 62 -0.34 -10.31 -10.71
CA ARG A 62 -1.77 -10.59 -10.91
C ARG A 62 -2.03 -11.52 -12.08
N LEU A 63 -1.32 -11.34 -13.19
CA LEU A 63 -1.43 -12.21 -14.36
C LEU A 63 -0.99 -13.63 -14.03
N SER A 64 0.13 -13.80 -13.32
CA SER A 64 0.65 -15.10 -12.89
C SER A 64 -0.35 -15.83 -11.98
N GLN A 65 -0.94 -15.11 -11.02
CA GLN A 65 -2.01 -15.64 -10.16
C GLN A 65 -3.24 -16.07 -10.98
N ARG A 66 -3.62 -15.28 -11.99
CA ARG A 66 -4.78 -15.57 -12.84
C ARG A 66 -4.55 -16.78 -13.74
N MET A 67 -3.34 -16.95 -14.29
CA MET A 67 -2.94 -18.14 -15.05
C MET A 67 -3.01 -19.40 -14.18
N ALA A 68 -2.42 -19.37 -12.99
CA ALA A 68 -2.47 -20.52 -12.07
C ALA A 68 -3.91 -20.89 -11.66
N LEU A 69 -4.79 -19.89 -11.50
CA LEU A 69 -6.21 -20.12 -11.21
C LEU A 69 -6.95 -20.74 -12.41
N ALA A 70 -6.68 -20.24 -13.62
CA ALA A 70 -7.24 -20.73 -14.87
C ALA A 70 -6.91 -22.21 -15.09
N ASP A 71 -5.66 -22.60 -14.88
CA ASP A 71 -5.21 -23.99 -14.98
C ASP A 71 -5.92 -24.90 -13.99
N ARG A 72 -6.09 -24.45 -12.74
CA ARG A 72 -6.73 -25.24 -11.67
C ARG A 72 -8.24 -25.36 -11.81
N ARG A 73 -8.91 -24.34 -12.36
CA ARG A 73 -10.38 -24.25 -12.40
C ARG A 73 -10.98 -24.41 -13.79
N THR A 74 -10.15 -24.65 -14.81
CA THR A 74 -10.58 -24.68 -16.22
C THR A 74 -11.37 -23.42 -16.59
N SER A 75 -10.90 -22.26 -16.12
CA SER A 75 -11.53 -20.97 -16.39
C SER A 75 -10.71 -20.15 -17.37
N TYR A 76 -11.37 -19.31 -18.16
CA TYR A 76 -10.69 -18.44 -19.13
C TYR A 76 -10.58 -17.01 -18.60
N PHE A 77 -9.55 -16.31 -19.06
CA PHE A 77 -9.40 -14.86 -18.88
C PHE A 77 -8.83 -14.26 -20.17
N ALA A 78 -8.99 -12.95 -20.32
CA ALA A 78 -8.45 -12.19 -21.44
C ALA A 78 -7.50 -11.11 -20.94
N VAL A 79 -6.56 -10.72 -21.78
CA VAL A 79 -5.67 -9.56 -21.57
C VAL A 79 -5.87 -8.64 -22.76
N MET A 80 -6.10 -7.35 -22.47
CA MET A 80 -6.22 -6.30 -23.47
C MET A 80 -4.99 -5.40 -23.37
N PHE A 81 -4.37 -5.11 -24.51
CA PHE A 81 -3.31 -4.12 -24.62
C PHE A 81 -3.89 -2.87 -25.28
N VAL A 82 -3.66 -1.71 -24.67
CA VAL A 82 -4.17 -0.41 -25.12
C VAL A 82 -3.00 0.54 -25.26
N ASP A 83 -2.94 1.24 -26.38
CA ASP A 83 -1.97 2.31 -26.65
C ASP A 83 -2.70 3.58 -27.07
N LEU A 84 -2.09 4.75 -26.83
CA LEU A 84 -2.66 6.04 -27.20
C LEU A 84 -2.12 6.49 -28.56
N ASP A 85 -2.99 6.47 -29.56
CA ASP A 85 -2.65 6.91 -30.91
C ASP A 85 -2.11 8.34 -30.92
N ARG A 86 -0.98 8.55 -31.60
CA ARG A 86 -0.34 9.87 -31.78
C ARG A 86 -0.04 10.62 -30.48
N PHE A 87 0.13 9.92 -29.36
CA PHE A 87 0.48 10.55 -28.09
C PHE A 87 1.78 11.38 -28.15
N LYS A 88 2.73 10.95 -28.98
CA LYS A 88 3.96 11.72 -29.22
C LYS A 88 3.68 13.10 -29.83
N ASP A 89 2.75 13.22 -30.76
CA ASP A 89 2.39 14.50 -31.38
C ASP A 89 1.82 15.48 -30.34
N VAL A 90 1.10 14.97 -29.33
CA VAL A 90 0.60 15.75 -28.19
C VAL A 90 1.78 16.27 -27.37
N ASN A 91 2.73 15.40 -27.01
CA ASN A 91 3.93 15.80 -26.27
C ASN A 91 4.76 16.84 -27.03
N ASP A 92 4.95 16.64 -28.34
CA ASP A 92 5.80 17.49 -29.17
C ASP A 92 5.13 18.86 -29.44
N SER A 93 3.78 18.90 -29.53
CA SER A 93 3.04 20.13 -29.82
C SER A 93 2.61 20.94 -28.59
N LEU A 94 2.31 20.25 -27.48
CA LEU A 94 1.70 20.84 -26.27
C LEU A 94 2.57 20.69 -25.02
N GLY A 95 3.68 19.94 -25.12
CA GLY A 95 4.61 19.69 -24.03
C GLY A 95 4.23 18.49 -23.17
N HIS A 96 5.22 17.96 -22.46
CA HIS A 96 5.08 16.77 -21.62
C HIS A 96 4.06 16.93 -20.48
N ALA A 97 3.93 18.11 -19.88
CA ALA A 97 2.96 18.34 -18.81
C ALA A 97 1.51 18.08 -19.27
N ILE A 98 1.18 18.48 -20.50
CA ILE A 98 -0.15 18.21 -21.10
C ILE A 98 -0.30 16.72 -21.45
N GLY A 99 0.78 16.08 -21.91
CA GLY A 99 0.79 14.64 -22.10
C GLY A 99 0.54 13.86 -20.81
N ASP A 100 1.15 14.29 -19.71
CA ASP A 100 0.96 13.70 -18.38
C ASP A 100 -0.50 13.86 -17.90
N GLU A 101 -1.09 15.05 -18.06
CA GLU A 101 -2.51 15.28 -17.77
C GLU A 101 -3.44 14.37 -18.61
N LEU A 102 -3.11 14.18 -19.89
CA LEU A 102 -3.83 13.26 -20.77
C LEU A 102 -3.72 11.81 -20.28
N LEU A 103 -2.53 11.35 -19.88
CA LEU A 103 -2.34 10.01 -19.31
C LEU A 103 -3.14 9.81 -18.03
N VAL A 104 -3.16 10.80 -17.14
CA VAL A 104 -3.96 10.76 -15.90
C VAL A 104 -5.46 10.64 -16.21
N GLU A 105 -5.97 11.41 -17.17
CA GLU A 105 -7.38 11.36 -17.54
C GLU A 105 -7.74 10.02 -18.22
N VAL A 106 -6.87 9.48 -19.07
CA VAL A 106 -7.05 8.14 -19.67
C VAL A 106 -7.09 7.08 -18.59
N ALA A 107 -6.14 7.10 -17.65
CA ALA A 107 -6.11 6.16 -16.53
C ALA A 107 -7.39 6.22 -15.69
N ARG A 108 -7.87 7.43 -15.38
CA ARG A 108 -9.13 7.65 -14.67
C ARG A 108 -10.32 7.06 -15.42
N ARG A 109 -10.36 7.17 -16.76
CA ARG A 109 -11.43 6.58 -17.58
C ARG A 109 -11.38 5.05 -17.57
N ILE A 110 -10.19 4.46 -17.65
CA ILE A 110 -9.99 3.01 -17.55
C ILE A 110 -10.46 2.49 -16.19
N GLN A 111 -10.11 3.17 -15.09
CA GLN A 111 -10.55 2.78 -13.74
C GLN A 111 -12.06 2.78 -13.54
N ARG A 112 -12.83 3.56 -14.33
CA ARG A 112 -14.30 3.57 -14.23
C ARG A 112 -14.97 2.34 -14.85
N ILE A 113 -14.25 1.58 -15.67
CA ILE A 113 -14.78 0.41 -16.37
C ILE A 113 -14.17 -0.92 -15.87
N LEU A 114 -13.22 -0.84 -14.94
CA LEU A 114 -12.60 -1.99 -14.24
C LEU A 114 -13.28 -2.23 -12.90
#